data_AF-A0A699KBB7-F1
#
_entry.id   AF-A0A699KBB7-F1
#
_cell.length_a   1.000
_cell.length_b   1.000
_cell.length_c   1.000
_cell.angle_alpha   90.00
_cell.angle_beta   90.00
_cell.angle_gamma   90.00
#
_symmetry.space_group_name_H-M   'P 1'
#
loop_
_entity.id
_entity.type
_entity.pdbx_description
1 polymer ?
#
loop_
_entity_poly.entity_id
_entity_poly.type
_entity_poly.pdbx_seq_one_letter_code
_entity_poly.pdbx_strand_id
1 'polypeptide(L)'
;ASKKQTCITGSTMESEFVALTAAGKEAEWLRNLLFKIPLWVKPITLISIRFDSSATLAKVYSQMYNGKSRHLGVSHSIIRELITNGVVSIEFVRSQQNLADHLMN
;
A
#
# COMPACT_ATOMS: atom_id res chain seq x y z
N ALA A 1 -16.54 18.29 -17.56
CA ALA A 1 -15.85 19.08 -16.53
C ALA A 1 -16.11 18.41 -15.18
N SER A 2 -15.17 17.60 -14.69
CA SER A 2 -15.36 16.84 -13.45
C SER A 2 -15.11 17.73 -12.24
N LYS A 3 -16.10 17.81 -11.34
CA LYS A 3 -16.05 18.58 -10.11
C LYS A 3 -15.16 17.82 -9.12
N LYS A 4 -14.07 18.45 -8.69
CA LYS A 4 -13.26 17.99 -7.55
C LYS A 4 -14.16 17.86 -6.33
N GLN A 5 -14.52 16.63 -5.98
CA GLN A 5 -15.15 16.35 -4.69
C GLN A 5 -14.05 16.46 -3.63
N THR A 6 -14.00 17.60 -2.96
CA THR A 6 -13.18 17.79 -1.77
C THR A 6 -13.67 16.82 -0.71
N CYS A 7 -12.93 15.71 -0.51
CA CYS A 7 -13.17 14.81 0.60
C CYS A 7 -12.79 15.55 1.89
N ILE A 8 -13.83 15.96 2.61
CA ILE A 8 -13.72 16.54 3.94
C ILE A 8 -13.29 15.40 4.87
N THR A 9 -12.28 15.67 5.70
CA THR A 9 -11.71 14.80 6.76
C THR A 9 -10.77 13.65 6.34
N GLY A 10 -9.56 14.04 5.92
CA GLY A 10 -8.34 13.22 5.83
C GLY A 10 -7.41 13.83 4.78
N SER A 11 -6.15 14.14 5.12
CA SER A 11 -5.22 14.61 4.07
C SER A 11 -5.08 13.51 3.01
N THR A 12 -4.91 13.84 1.72
CA THR A 12 -4.76 12.86 0.62
C THR A 12 -3.76 11.76 0.95
N MET A 13 -2.70 12.13 1.68
CA MET A 13 -1.67 11.22 2.17
C MET A 13 -2.15 10.22 3.23
N GLU A 14 -3.10 10.61 4.10
CA GLU A 14 -3.64 9.70 5.13
C GLU A 14 -4.53 8.63 4.48
N SER A 15 -5.39 9.02 3.53
CA SER A 15 -6.21 8.07 2.77
C SER A 15 -5.35 7.11 1.94
N GLU A 16 -4.31 7.64 1.30
CA GLU A 16 -3.30 6.86 0.57
C GLU A 16 -2.60 5.83 1.45
N PHE A 17 -2.21 6.23 2.66
CA PHE A 17 -1.51 5.35 3.59
C PHE A 17 -2.42 4.23 4.14
N VAL A 18 -3.68 4.57 4.38
CA VAL A 18 -4.72 3.58 4.75
C VAL A 18 -4.97 2.60 3.61
N ALA A 19 -5.11 3.09 2.37
CA ALA A 19 -5.28 2.26 1.18
C ALA A 19 -4.09 1.32 0.97
N LEU A 20 -2.86 1.83 1.12
CA LEU A 20 -1.65 1.01 1.04
C LEU A 20 -1.64 -0.08 2.11
N THR A 21 -2.01 0.24 3.34
CA THR A 21 -2.11 -0.73 4.45
C THR A 21 -3.14 -1.81 4.17
N ALA A 22 -4.30 -1.45 3.62
CA ALA A 22 -5.31 -2.42 3.20
C ALA A 22 -4.80 -3.33 2.09
N ALA A 23 -4.16 -2.77 1.06
CA ALA A 23 -3.55 -3.54 -0.03
C ALA A 23 -2.46 -4.49 0.47
N GLY A 24 -1.63 -4.07 1.44
CA GLY A 24 -0.61 -4.91 2.07
C GLY A 24 -1.21 -6.13 2.78
N LYS A 25 -2.29 -5.95 3.54
CA LYS A 25 -3.00 -7.04 4.22
C LYS A 25 -3.61 -8.02 3.21
N GLU A 26 -4.20 -7.51 2.14
CA GLU A 26 -4.77 -8.33 1.08
C GLU A 26 -3.69 -9.15 0.36
N ALA A 27 -2.53 -8.54 0.11
CA ALA A 27 -1.38 -9.23 -0.46
C ALA A 27 -0.87 -10.36 0.45
N GLU A 28 -0.76 -10.12 1.76
CA GLU A 28 -0.42 -11.15 2.73
C GLU A 28 -1.44 -12.30 2.72
N TRP A 29 -2.74 -11.98 2.72
CA TRP A 29 -3.80 -12.97 2.63
C TRP A 29 -3.70 -13.80 1.36
N LEU A 30 -3.52 -13.17 0.19
CA LEU A 30 -3.33 -13.84 -1.09
C LEU A 30 -2.10 -14.76 -1.06
N ARG A 31 -0.98 -14.29 -0.53
CA ARG A 31 0.23 -15.11 -0.39
C ARG A 31 0.00 -16.34 0.48
N ASN A 32 -0.72 -16.17 1.60
CA ASN A 32 -1.07 -17.27 2.50
C ASN A 32 -2.04 -18.26 1.85
N LEU A 33 -2.98 -17.77 1.02
CA LEU A 33 -3.87 -18.62 0.23
C LEU A 33 -3.08 -19.46 -0.77
N LEU A 34 -2.20 -18.83 -1.56
CA LEU A 34 -1.36 -19.52 -2.55
C LEU A 34 -0.46 -20.58 -1.88
N PHE A 35 0.01 -20.33 -0.66
CA PHE A 35 0.85 -21.29 0.06
C PHE A 35 0.12 -22.59 0.41
N LYS A 36 -1.20 -22.51 0.61
CA LYS A 36 -2.07 -23.65 0.93
C LYS A 36 -2.45 -24.49 -0.28
N ILE A 37 -2.21 -24.01 -1.50
CA ILE A 37 -2.52 -24.74 -2.73
C ILE A 37 -1.35 -25.72 -3.02
N PRO A 38 -1.56 -27.05 -2.99
CA PRO A 38 -0.47 -28.03 -3.15
C PRO A 38 0.22 -27.96 -4.51
N LEU A 39 -0.51 -27.57 -5.55
CA LEU A 39 -0.02 -27.46 -6.93
C LEU A 39 0.70 -26.14 -7.22
N TRP A 40 0.72 -25.20 -6.28
CA TRP A 40 1.34 -23.91 -6.50
C TRP A 40 2.87 -23.99 -6.40
N VAL A 41 3.57 -23.39 -7.36
CA VAL A 41 5.03 -23.39 -7.41
C VAL A 41 5.59 -22.53 -6.28
N LYS A 42 6.55 -23.10 -5.53
CA LYS A 42 7.24 -22.45 -4.42
C LYS A 42 8.69 -22.15 -4.79
N PRO A 43 9.30 -21.08 -4.26
CA PRO A 43 8.74 -20.14 -3.27
C PRO A 43 7.74 -19.16 -3.88
N ILE A 44 6.77 -18.70 -3.09
CA ILE A 44 5.87 -17.63 -3.52
C ILE A 44 6.65 -16.32 -3.48
N THR A 45 6.79 -15.70 -4.64
CA THR A 45 7.41 -14.39 -4.81
C THR A 45 6.66 -13.32 -4.03
N LEU A 46 7.38 -12.28 -3.61
CA LEU A 46 6.74 -11.09 -3.04
C LEU A 46 5.72 -10.48 -4.01
N ILE A 47 4.72 -9.80 -3.48
CA ILE A 47 3.69 -9.12 -4.29
C ILE A 47 4.10 -7.65 -4.46
N SER A 48 4.14 -7.17 -5.70
CA SER A 48 4.43 -5.77 -6.00
C SER A 48 3.16 -4.93 -5.90
N ILE A 49 3.15 -3.94 -5.01
CA ILE A 49 2.08 -2.95 -4.87
C ILE A 49 2.54 -1.66 -5.55
N ARG A 50 1.82 -1.25 -6.59
CA ARG A 50 2.08 -0.02 -7.33
C ARG A 50 1.35 1.14 -6.68
N PHE A 51 2.09 2.23 -6.49
CA PHE A 51 1.63 3.37 -5.72
C PHE A 51 2.14 4.68 -6.34
N ASP A 52 1.29 5.71 -6.43
CA ASP A 52 1.54 6.88 -7.26
C ASP A 52 1.90 8.16 -6.50
N SER A 53 1.96 8.09 -5.17
CA SER A 53 2.40 9.20 -4.32
C SER A 53 3.78 8.94 -3.72
N SER A 54 4.75 9.69 -4.24
CA SER A 54 6.15 9.66 -3.80
C SER A 54 6.32 10.16 -2.37
N ALA A 55 5.43 11.06 -1.91
CA ALA A 55 5.43 11.58 -0.55
C ALA A 55 5.07 10.48 0.47
N THR A 56 4.07 9.66 0.17
CA THR A 56 3.66 8.53 1.01
C THR A 56 4.71 7.43 0.98
N LEU A 57 5.34 7.16 -0.17
CA LEU A 57 6.46 6.23 -0.29
C LEU A 57 7.64 6.62 0.62
N ALA A 58 8.04 7.90 0.59
CA ALA A 58 9.12 8.40 1.45
C ALA A 58 8.82 8.18 2.94
N LYS A 59 7.55 8.28 3.34
CA LYS A 59 7.12 8.00 4.72
C LYS A 59 7.15 6.53 5.06
N VAL A 60 6.72 5.65 4.15
CA VAL A 60 6.79 4.20 4.35
C VAL A 60 8.21 3.74 4.65
N TYR A 61 9.19 4.25 3.89
CA TYR A 61 10.60 3.88 4.07
C TYR A 61 11.32 4.67 5.17
N SER A 62 10.69 5.71 5.73
CA SER A 62 11.28 6.42 6.87
C SER A 62 11.38 5.52 8.11
N GLN A 63 12.50 5.59 8.83
CA GLN A 63 12.73 4.78 10.04
C GLN A 63 11.77 5.14 11.18
N MET A 64 11.32 6.38 11.24
CA MET A 64 10.47 6.89 12.31
C MET A 64 9.26 7.59 11.72
N TYR A 65 8.07 7.10 12.08
CA TYR A 65 6.84 7.83 11.85
C TYR A 65 6.72 8.95 12.89
N ASN A 66 7.03 10.19 12.48
CA ASN A 66 6.99 11.37 13.36
C ASN A 66 5.58 11.99 13.48
N GLY A 67 4.53 11.31 13.01
CA GLY A 67 3.18 11.87 12.96
C GLY A 67 2.39 11.72 14.26
N LYS A 68 1.47 12.65 14.50
CA LYS A 68 0.65 12.72 15.72
C LYS A 68 -0.48 11.68 15.80
N SER A 69 -0.78 10.96 14.71
CA SER A 69 -1.91 10.03 14.64
C SER A 69 -1.48 8.58 14.94
N ARG A 70 -2.04 8.01 16.01
CA ARG A 70 -1.82 6.61 16.40
C ARG A 70 -2.18 5.63 15.28
N HIS A 71 -3.26 5.89 14.54
CA HIS A 71 -3.73 5.00 13.46
C HIS A 71 -2.74 4.93 12.29
N LEU A 72 -2.08 6.05 11.98
CA LEU A 72 -1.03 6.09 10.97
C LEU A 72 0.26 5.44 11.47
N GLY A 73 0.58 5.57 12.76
CA GLY A 73 1.70 4.84 13.37
C GLY A 73 1.55 3.31 13.26
N VAL A 74 0.36 2.79 13.56
CA VAL A 74 0.05 1.34 13.39
C VAL A 74 0.16 0.92 11.93
N SER A 75 -0.41 1.71 11.02
CA SER A 75 -0.36 1.46 9.58
C SER A 75 1.09 1.42 9.05
N HIS A 76 1.97 2.27 9.59
CA HIS A 76 3.38 2.34 9.23
C HIS A 76 4.12 1.09 9.67
N SER A 77 3.92 0.67 10.92
CA SER A 77 4.49 -0.57 11.44
C SER A 77 4.07 -1.79 10.62
N ILE A 78 2.78 -1.91 10.30
CA ILE A 78 2.26 -3.04 9.50
C ILE A 78 2.93 -3.09 8.13
N ILE A 79 2.92 -1.98 7.39
CA ILE A 79 3.52 -1.97 6.05
C ILE A 79 5.02 -2.24 6.11
N ARG A 80 5.73 -1.65 7.08
CA ARG A 80 7.17 -1.89 7.25
C ARG A 80 7.47 -3.35 7.56
N GLU A 81 6.66 -4.00 8.37
CA GLU A 81 6.76 -5.42 8.68
C GLU A 81 6.55 -6.28 7.42
N LEU A 82 5.51 -5.99 6.63
CA LEU A 82 5.24 -6.71 5.38
C LEU A 82 6.39 -6.60 4.36
N ILE A 83 7.03 -5.42 4.26
CA ILE A 83 8.21 -5.22 3.42
C ILE A 83 9.40 -6.00 3.97
N THR A 84 9.65 -5.90 5.29
CA THR A 84 10.79 -6.54 5.95
C THR A 84 10.72 -8.07 5.85
N ASN A 85 9.50 -8.62 5.95
CA ASN A 85 9.24 -10.06 5.82
C ASN A 85 9.22 -10.54 4.37
N GLY A 86 9.43 -9.66 3.39
CA GLY A 86 9.44 -10.01 1.97
C GLY A 86 8.06 -10.46 1.45
N VAL A 87 6.97 -10.02 2.09
CA VAL A 87 5.61 -10.31 1.64
C VAL A 87 5.25 -9.39 0.48
N VAL A 88 5.60 -8.11 0.58
CA VAL A 88 5.32 -7.09 -0.42
C VAL A 88 6.56 -6.29 -0.80
N SER A 89 6.55 -5.75 -2.02
CA SER A 89 7.41 -4.63 -2.42
C SER A 89 6.51 -3.47 -2.84
N ILE A 90 6.99 -2.24 -2.69
CA ILE A 90 6.23 -1.06 -3.08
C ILE A 90 6.99 -0.35 -4.18
N GLU A 91 6.31 -0.20 -5.32
CA GLU A 91 6.87 0.44 -6.51
C GLU A 91 6.15 1.77 -6.76
N PHE A 92 6.94 2.83 -6.93
CA PHE A 92 6.40 4.09 -7.39
C PHE A 92 6.04 4.03 -8.87
N VAL A 93 4.81 4.42 -9.21
CA VAL A 93 4.35 4.54 -10.60
C VAL A 93 3.82 5.95 -10.82
N ARG A 94 4.25 6.62 -11.89
CA ARG A 94 3.71 7.94 -12.21
C ARG A 94 2.21 7.80 -12.51
N SER A 95 1.35 8.63 -11.90
CA SER A 95 -0.14 8.55 -11.97
C SER A 95 -0.71 8.29 -13.38
N GLN A 96 -0.09 8.80 -14.46
CA GLN A 96 -0.48 8.48 -15.85
C GLN A 96 -0.41 6.98 -16.24
N GLN A 97 0.28 6.16 -15.45
CA GLN A 97 0.46 4.73 -15.64
C GLN A 97 -0.21 3.90 -14.53
N ASN A 98 -0.87 4.55 -13.57
CA ASN A 98 -1.60 3.86 -12.52
C ASN A 98 -3.01 3.51 -13.02
N LEU A 99 -3.26 2.23 -13.31
CA LEU A 99 -4.56 1.76 -13.77
C LEU A 99 -5.67 1.93 -12.71
N ALA A 100 -5.29 2.05 -11.42
CA ALA A 100 -6.24 2.29 -10.34
C ALA A 100 -6.94 3.65 -10.49
N ASP A 101 -6.24 4.68 -10.99
CA ASP A 101 -6.82 6.01 -11.24
C ASP A 101 -7.85 5.98 -12.37
N HIS A 102 -7.69 5.05 -13.33
CA HIS A 102 -8.60 4.89 -14.46
C HIS A 102 -9.91 4.20 -14.08
N LEU A 103 -9.93 3.42 -12.99
CA LEU A 103 -11.14 2.75 -12.48
C LEU A 103 -12.04 3.68 -11.64
N MET A 104 -11.55 4.88 -11.32
CA MET A 104 -12.29 5.89 -10.55
C MET A 104 -12.78 7.06 -11.42
N ASN A 105 -12.81 6.90 -12.75
CA ASN A 105 -13.23 7.93 -13.69
C ASN A 105 -14.51 7.55 -14.43
#